data_AF-A0A2H0SNL9-F1
#
_entry.id   AF-A0A2H0SNL9-F1
#
_cell.length_a   1.000
_cell.length_b   1.000
_cell.length_c   1.000
_cell.angle_alpha   90.00
_cell.angle_beta   90.00
_cell.angle_gamma   90.00
#
_symmetry.space_group_name_H-M   'P 1'
#
loop_
_entity.id
_entity.type
_entity.pdbx_description
1 polymer ?
#
loop_
_entity_poly.entity_id
_entity_poly.type
_entity_poly.pdbx_seq_one_letter_code
_entity_poly.pdbx_strand_id
1 'polypeptide(L)' 'MKRGIISLSKQEVFELSKLSKKFDSEPNDLQEITNYQFSADEANSILDRLSPPQEASAAENTARAKLSSFLAS' A
#
# COMPACT_ATOMS: atom_id res chain seq x y z
N MET A 1 -16.78 0.31 -10.71
CA MET A 1 -15.52 -0.39 -10.39
C MET A 1 -15.64 -0.97 -9.00
N LYS A 2 -15.33 -2.26 -8.80
CA LYS A 2 -15.38 -2.92 -7.48
C LYS A 2 -14.15 -2.47 -6.68
N ARG A 3 -14.37 -1.98 -5.46
CA ARG A 3 -13.29 -1.66 -4.51
C ARG A 3 -13.15 -2.81 -3.53
N GLY A 4 -11.94 -3.11 -3.10
CA GLY A 4 -11.69 -4.05 -2.01
C GLY A 4 -10.75 -3.48 -0.97
N ILE A 5 -10.61 -4.21 0.13
CA ILE A 5 -9.92 -3.75 1.32
C ILE A 5 -8.53 -4.38 1.35
N ILE A 6 -7.51 -3.56 1.58
CA ILE A 6 -6.15 -3.99 1.87
C ILE A 6 -5.79 -3.50 3.27
N SER A 7 -5.37 -4.42 4.13
CA SER A 7 -4.89 -4.11 5.48
C SER A 7 -3.40 -3.83 5.44
N LEU A 8 -3.03 -2.57 5.71
CA LEU A 8 -1.66 -2.10 5.67
C LEU A 8 -1.15 -1.76 7.07
N SER A 9 0.08 -2.14 7.38
CA SER A 9 0.74 -1.74 8.63
C SER A 9 1.12 -0.27 8.60
N LYS A 10 1.38 0.33 9.77
CA LYS A 10 1.89 1.71 9.87
C LYS A 10 3.13 1.96 9.01
N GLN A 11 4.07 1.01 8.98
CA GLN A 11 5.29 1.12 8.18
C GLN A 11 5.00 1.02 6.69
N GLU A 12 4.09 0.14 6.27
CA GLU A 12 3.65 0.05 4.87
C GLU A 12 2.97 1.36 4.44
N VAL A 13 2.08 1.92 5.27
CA VAL A 13 1.42 3.21 4.99
C VAL A 13 2.42 4.34 4.86
N PHE A 14 3.44 4.39 5.74
CA PHE A 14 4.50 5.40 5.68
C PHE A 14 5.35 5.30 4.41
N GLU A 15 5.66 4.09 3.94
CA GLU A 15 6.38 3.92 2.68
C GLU A 15 5.50 4.29 1.47
N LEU A 16 4.22 3.89 1.50
CA LEU A 16 3.29 4.19 0.40
C LEU A 16 2.87 5.68 0.34
N SER A 17 2.88 6.41 1.46
CA SER A 17 2.57 7.85 1.49
C SER A 17 3.58 8.71 0.77
N LYS A 18 4.84 8.25 0.68
CA LYS A 18 5.86 8.89 -0.15
C LYS A 18 5.51 8.87 -1.64
N LEU A 19 4.68 7.92 -2.08
CA LEU A 19 4.36 7.67 -3.48
C LEU A 19 2.98 8.18 -3.89
N SER A 20 2.08 8.38 -2.92
CA SER A 20 0.70 8.77 -3.18
C SER A 20 0.07 9.54 -2.02
N LYS A 21 -0.54 10.69 -2.35
CA LYS A 21 -1.34 11.51 -1.41
C LYS A 21 -2.53 10.78 -0.80
N LYS A 22 -2.90 9.60 -1.33
CA LYS A 22 -3.95 8.76 -0.73
C LYS A 22 -3.60 8.26 0.66
N PHE A 23 -2.33 8.27 1.04
CA PHE A 23 -1.85 7.87 2.35
C PHE A 23 -1.28 9.06 3.15
N ASP A 24 -1.59 10.30 2.77
CA ASP A 24 -1.21 11.52 3.53
C ASP A 24 -1.89 11.59 4.91
N SER A 25 -2.85 10.70 5.19
CA SER A 25 -3.35 10.49 6.54
C SER A 25 -2.20 9.95 7.39
N GLU A 26 -1.53 10.83 8.14
CA GLU A 26 -0.53 10.46 9.14
C GLU A 26 -1.07 9.25 9.90
N PRO A 27 -0.36 8.11 9.89
CA PRO A 27 -0.82 6.92 10.58
C PRO A 27 -0.94 7.27 12.06
N ASN A 28 -2.19 7.35 12.53
CA ASN A 28 -2.51 7.70 13.91
C ASN A 28 -1.73 6.75 14.84
N ASP A 29 -0.99 7.29 15.81
CA ASP A 29 0.00 6.56 16.62
C ASP A 29 -0.57 5.33 17.36
N LEU A 30 -1.89 5.22 17.46
CA LEU A 30 -2.61 4.14 18.12
C LEU A 30 -2.99 2.96 17.20
N GLN A 31 -2.90 3.08 15.87
CA GLN A 31 -3.29 2.02 14.93
C GLN A 31 -2.08 1.38 14.25
N GLU A 32 -1.76 0.12 14.63
CA GLU A 32 -0.71 -0.67 13.98
C GLU A 32 -1.08 -1.11 12.55
N ILE A 33 -2.38 -1.30 12.29
CA ILE A 33 -2.93 -1.73 11.00
C ILE A 33 -4.08 -0.79 10.60
N THR A 34 -4.04 -0.32 9.36
CA THR A 34 -5.08 0.51 8.74
C THR A 34 -5.68 -0.18 7.52
N ASN A 35 -7.00 -0.22 7.43
CA ASN A 35 -7.72 -0.78 6.30
C ASN A 35 -7.97 0.29 5.23
N TYR A 36 -7.47 0.08 4.02
CA TYR A 36 -7.65 0.98 2.90
C TYR A 36 -8.51 0.36 1.82
N GLN A 37 -9.46 1.14 1.30
CA GLN A 37 -10.23 0.75 0.12
C GLN A 37 -9.51 1.14 -1.18
N PHE A 38 -9.08 0.13 -1.92
CA PHE A 38 -8.44 0.23 -3.23
C PHE A 38 -9.38 -0.20 -4.35
N SER A 39 -9.31 0.50 -5.48
CA SER A 39 -9.64 -0.06 -6.78
C SER A 39 -8.43 -0.77 -7.38
N ALA A 40 -8.64 -1.65 -8.35
CA ALA A 40 -7.56 -2.33 -9.06
C ALA A 40 -6.61 -1.34 -9.75
N ASP A 41 -7.15 -0.28 -10.36
CA ASP A 41 -6.34 0.75 -11.04
C ASP A 41 -5.44 1.51 -10.06
N GLU A 42 -5.94 1.81 -8.87
CA GLU A 42 -5.14 2.48 -7.83
C GLU A 42 -4.04 1.56 -7.28
N ALA A 43 -4.33 0.27 -7.09
CA ALA A 43 -3.33 -0.68 -6.63
C ALA A 43 -2.23 -0.90 -7.69
N ASN A 44 -2.58 -1.01 -8.97
CA ASN A 44 -1.63 -1.06 -10.09
C ASN A 44 -0.79 0.21 -10.16
N SER A 45 -1.41 1.39 -10.10
CA SER A 45 -0.68 2.66 -10.15
C SER A 45 0.31 2.83 -8.99
N ILE A 46 0.04 2.25 -7.82
CA ILE A 46 0.97 2.27 -6.69
C ILE A 46 2.12 1.29 -6.94
N LEU A 47 1.82 0.06 -7.38
CA LEU A 47 2.82 -0.95 -7.71
C LEU A 47 3.84 -0.45 -8.74
N ASP A 48 3.38 0.28 -9.75
CA ASP A 48 4.23 0.87 -10.80
C ASP A 48 5.19 1.95 -10.28
N ARG A 49 4.89 2.54 -9.11
CA ARG A 49 5.71 3.59 -8.49
C ARG A 49 6.65 3.07 -7.40
N LEU A 50 6.48 1.83 -6.95
CA LEU A 50 7.35 1.24 -5.94
C LEU A 50 8.74 0.99 -6.52
N SER A 51 9.75 1.22 -5.70
CA SER A 51 11.15 0.92 -5.99
C SER A 51 11.29 -0.57 -6.36
N PRO A 52 12.19 -0.94 -7.27
CA PRO A 52 12.44 -2.34 -7.61
C PRO A 52 12.70 -3.18 -6.33
N PRO A 53 12.32 -4.47 -6.29
CA PRO A 53 12.43 -5.27 -5.06
C PRO A 53 13.84 -5.33 -4.44
N GLN A 54 14.87 -5.14 -5.26
CA GLN A 54 16.28 -5.12 -4.87
C GLN A 54 16.67 -3.88 -4.06
N GLU A 55 15.95 -2.76 -4.26
CA GLU A 55 16.20 -1.46 -3.62
C GLU A 55 15.09 -1.07 -2.63
N ALA A 56 13.95 -1.75 -2.70
CA ALA A 56 12.79 -1.52 -1.85
C ALA A 56 13.03 -1.96 -0.40
N SER A 57 12.45 -1.21 0.53
CA SER A 57 12.45 -1.61 1.95
C SER A 57 11.63 -2.89 2.20
N ALA A 58 11.79 -3.51 3.37
CA ALA A 58 10.99 -4.68 3.75
C ALA A 58 9.48 -4.36 3.78
N ALA A 59 9.11 -3.16 4.26
CA ALA A 59 7.72 -2.70 4.28
C ALA A 59 7.17 -2.48 2.87
N GLU A 60 7.97 -1.91 1.97
CA GLU A 60 7.60 -1.67 0.59
C GLU A 60 7.42 -2.99 -0.20
N ASN A 61 8.29 -3.97 0.03
CA ASN A 61 8.15 -5.32 -0.52
C ASN A 61 6.91 -6.06 0.05
N THR A 62 6.58 -5.84 1.31
CA THR A 62 5.37 -6.41 1.92
C THR A 62 4.10 -5.77 1.38
N ALA A 63 4.09 -4.44 1.25
CA ALA A 63 3.03 -3.67 0.61
C ALA A 63 2.82 -4.13 -0.85
N ARG A 64 3.92 -4.32 -1.60
CA ARG A 64 3.92 -4.89 -2.96
C ARG A 64 3.22 -6.25 -2.98
N ALA A 65 3.60 -7.18 -2.10
CA ALA A 65 2.97 -8.51 -2.05
C ALA A 65 1.45 -8.45 -1.77
N LYS A 66 1.02 -7.55 -0.87
CA LYS A 66 -0.40 -7.34 -0.54
C LYS A 66 -1.18 -6.74 -1.72
N LEU A 67 -0.63 -5.73 -2.37
CA LEU A 67 -1.23 -5.10 -3.55
C LEU A 67 -1.34 -6.10 -4.72
N SER A 68 -0.29 -6.88 -4.98
CA SER A 68 -0.31 -7.92 -6.01
C SER A 68 -1.34 -9.01 -5.70
N SER A 69 -1.43 -9.45 -4.45
CA SER A 69 -2.44 -10.45 -4.02
C SER A 69 -3.87 -9.93 -4.18
N PHE A 70 -4.09 -8.65 -3.86
CA PHE A 70 -5.38 -7.99 -4.05
C PHE A 70 -5.80 -7.95 -5.53
N LEU A 71 -4.87 -7.70 -6.44
CA LEU A 71 -5.13 -7.66 -7.88
C LEU A 71 -5.37 -9.03 -8.51
N ALA A 72 -4.83 -10.08 -7.90
CA ALA A 72 -5.02 -11.46 -8.33
C ALA A 72 -6.34 -12.10 -7.82
N SER A 73 -7.05 -11.42 -6.91
CA SER A 73 -8.31 -11.88 -6.29
C SER A 73 -9.55 -11.34 -7.00
#